data_AF-A0A1W6WCK0-F1
#
_entry.id   AF-A0A1W6WCK0-F1
#
_cell.length_a   1.000
_cell.length_b   1.000
_cell.length_c   1.000
_cell.angle_alpha   90.00
_cell.angle_beta   90.00
_cell.angle_gamma   90.00
#
_symmetry.space_group_name_H-M   'P 1'
#
loop_
_entity.id
_entity.type
_entity.pdbx_description
1 polymer ?
#
loop_
_entity_poly.entity_id
_entity_poly.type
_entity_poly.pdbx_seq_one_letter_code
_entity_poly.pdbx_strand_id
1 'polypeptide(L)'
;MNYQIIHCPYCGLELHVPEETGKIVCMYCAKPIDLKSLFASTTLEPDGGMRLQHALTALEPSLFRFEKEEPAFTKKDYPTCFAAYSSRLGIALNALHGGTEEDCESFAHAIMSRIADELVTRHVRSSRSGAFFAYRMMITVYLLPVLHDSPVPEASPVLESFLKIWNSRYPEEPLNAVGFDKINTGWRKHGCYITTAVCHSLRKPDNCDELQTLRRFRDSWLLHQPGGHLLVQEYYTFAPTIAEAIDASPSRAQTYRSLWEQAIFPCVQDVHAGRNARCLQRYTCMMLHLERTYLS
;
A
#
# COMPACT_ATOMS: atom_id res chain seq x y z
N MET A 1 25.54 -2.85 53.37
CA MET A 1 25.62 -2.63 51.90
C MET A 1 24.25 -3.00 51.36
N ASN A 2 23.52 -2.02 50.85
CA ASN A 2 22.22 -2.28 50.22
C ASN A 2 22.45 -2.80 48.80
N TYR A 3 21.64 -3.78 48.43
CA TYR A 3 21.65 -4.39 47.10
C TYR A 3 20.27 -4.20 46.49
N GLN A 4 20.24 -3.87 45.20
CA GLN A 4 19.04 -3.77 44.41
C GLN A 4 19.05 -4.82 43.30
N ILE A 5 17.87 -5.18 42.83
CA ILE A 5 17.68 -6.17 41.78
C ILE A 5 17.53 -5.45 40.44
N ILE A 6 18.32 -5.86 39.44
CA ILE A 6 18.19 -5.41 38.05
C ILE A 6 18.14 -6.61 37.11
N HIS A 7 17.67 -6.39 35.88
CA HIS A 7 17.81 -7.35 34.79
C HIS A 7 18.91 -6.89 33.84
N CYS A 8 19.82 -7.79 33.45
CA CYS A 8 20.90 -7.46 32.52
C CYS A 8 20.33 -7.07 31.14
N PRO A 9 20.68 -5.91 30.57
CA PRO A 9 20.13 -5.47 29.28
C PRO A 9 20.59 -6.31 28.09
N TYR A 10 21.61 -7.15 28.26
CA TYR A 10 22.16 -7.98 27.18
C TYR A 10 21.68 -9.44 27.19
N CYS A 11 21.39 -9.99 28.37
CA CYS A 11 21.00 -11.40 28.49
C CYS A 11 19.69 -11.63 29.26
N GLY A 12 19.10 -10.57 29.84
CA GLY A 12 17.81 -10.64 30.54
C GLY A 12 17.84 -11.34 31.89
N LEU A 13 18.99 -11.82 32.37
CA LEU A 13 19.10 -12.49 33.67
C LEU A 13 19.15 -11.49 34.83
N GLU A 14 18.54 -11.89 35.94
CA GLU A 14 18.48 -11.12 37.19
C GLU A 14 19.86 -11.00 37.85
N LEU A 15 20.19 -9.80 38.35
CA LEU A 15 21.43 -9.46 39.02
C LEU A 15 21.15 -8.68 40.29
N HIS A 16 21.83 -9.05 41.38
CA HIS A 16 21.87 -8.26 42.60
C HIS A 16 23.09 -7.33 42.56
N VAL A 17 22.87 -6.03 42.56
CA VAL A 17 23.91 -5.02 42.36
C VAL A 17 23.96 -4.04 43.54
N PRO A 18 25.15 -3.58 43.98
CA PRO A 18 25.23 -2.60 45.07
C PRO A 18 24.78 -1.22 44.61
N GLU A 19 23.97 -0.52 45.42
CA GLU A 19 23.34 0.76 45.07
C GLU A 19 24.33 1.88 44.66
N GLU A 20 25.56 1.88 45.19
CA GLU A 20 26.54 2.97 44.98
C GLU A 20 27.58 2.71 43.87
N THR A 21 27.41 1.65 43.09
CA THR A 21 28.41 1.28 42.06
C THR A 21 28.05 1.91 40.72
N GLY A 22 28.96 2.67 40.11
CA GLY A 22 28.66 3.32 38.81
C GLY A 22 28.66 2.38 37.61
N LYS A 23 29.61 1.42 37.57
CA LYS A 23 29.76 0.46 36.48
C LYS A 23 30.04 -0.92 37.06
N ILE A 24 29.37 -1.94 36.53
CA ILE A 24 29.57 -3.34 36.88
C ILE A 24 29.74 -4.18 35.61
N VAL A 25 30.08 -5.45 35.76
CA VAL A 25 30.11 -6.42 34.66
C VAL A 25 29.12 -7.52 34.97
N CYS A 26 28.29 -7.90 33.99
CA CYS A 26 27.36 -9.02 34.15
C CYS A 26 28.13 -10.32 34.40
N MET A 27 27.83 -11.03 35.49
CA MET A 27 28.49 -12.30 35.81
C MET A 27 28.15 -13.43 34.82
N TYR A 28 27.03 -13.32 34.08
CA TYR A 28 26.58 -14.36 33.15
C TYR A 28 27.10 -14.16 31.72
N CYS A 29 27.07 -12.93 31.19
CA CYS A 29 27.47 -12.66 29.81
C CYS A 29 28.76 -11.85 29.66
N ALA A 30 29.41 -11.51 30.78
CA ALA A 30 30.67 -10.76 30.86
C ALA A 30 30.64 -9.37 30.17
N LYS A 31 29.47 -8.83 29.85
CA LYS A 31 29.34 -7.48 29.27
C LYS A 31 29.28 -6.40 30.36
N PRO A 32 29.91 -5.23 30.13
CA PRO A 32 29.86 -4.11 31.07
C PRO A 32 28.46 -3.47 31.09
N ILE A 33 27.98 -3.15 32.29
CA ILE A 33 26.71 -2.50 32.56
C ILE A 33 27.01 -1.17 33.28
N ASP A 34 26.55 -0.06 32.72
CA ASP A 34 26.61 1.25 33.38
C ASP A 34 25.31 1.45 34.17
N LEU A 35 25.41 1.40 35.50
CA LEU A 35 24.25 1.51 36.38
C LEU A 35 23.74 2.95 36.43
N LYS A 36 24.62 3.95 36.22
CA LYS A 36 24.18 5.35 36.18
C LYS A 36 23.26 5.60 34.99
N SER A 37 23.51 4.99 33.83
CA SER A 37 22.60 5.11 32.68
C SER A 37 21.29 4.34 32.87
N LEU A 38 21.29 3.24 33.62
CA LEU A 38 20.08 2.47 33.93
C LEU A 38 19.16 3.18 34.93
N PHE A 39 19.72 3.91 35.90
CA PHE A 39 18.98 4.62 36.94
C PHE A 39 18.84 6.13 36.70
N ALA A 40 19.44 6.68 35.65
CA ALA A 40 19.25 8.08 35.24
C ALA A 40 17.83 8.40 34.71
N SER A 41 16.90 7.44 34.78
CA SER A 41 15.50 7.66 34.44
C SER A 41 14.76 8.36 35.58
N THR A 42 14.95 9.68 35.69
CA THR A 42 13.96 10.55 36.34
C THR A 42 13.97 11.95 35.73
N THR A 43 13.76 12.04 34.42
CA THR A 43 13.28 13.26 33.75
C THR A 43 12.48 12.86 32.51
N LEU A 44 11.14 12.96 32.62
CA LEU A 44 10.13 12.88 31.55
C LEU A 44 10.15 11.59 30.71
N GLU A 45 9.29 10.61 31.03
CA GLU A 45 8.85 9.69 29.97
C GLU A 45 8.04 10.51 28.96
N PRO A 46 8.46 10.57 27.68
CA PRO A 46 7.62 11.16 26.67
C PRO A 46 6.45 10.20 26.50
N ASP A 47 5.26 10.72 26.70
CA ASP A 47 3.95 10.07 26.58
C ASP A 47 3.72 9.38 25.19
N GLY A 48 4.71 9.39 24.28
CA GLY A 48 4.74 8.68 23.00
C GLY A 48 4.63 7.15 23.10
N GLY A 49 5.35 6.52 24.05
CA GLY A 49 5.27 5.06 24.23
C GLY A 49 3.87 4.56 24.62
N MET A 50 3.15 5.33 25.45
CA MET A 50 1.75 5.04 25.80
C MET A 50 0.79 5.31 24.63
N ARG A 51 1.01 6.39 23.85
CA ARG A 51 0.24 6.68 22.63
C ARG A 51 0.35 5.57 21.59
N LEU A 52 1.57 5.14 21.27
CA LEU A 52 1.78 4.03 20.34
C LEU A 52 1.06 2.77 20.81
N GLN A 53 1.19 2.41 22.10
CA GLN A 53 0.51 1.23 22.63
C GLN A 53 -1.02 1.32 22.53
N HIS A 54 -1.60 2.49 22.82
CA HIS A 54 -3.04 2.72 22.63
C HIS A 54 -3.45 2.63 21.16
N ALA A 55 -2.69 3.24 20.26
CA ALA A 55 -2.91 3.17 18.81
C ALA A 55 -2.87 1.73 18.29
N LEU A 56 -1.86 0.96 18.70
CA LEU A 56 -1.72 -0.46 18.33
C LEU A 56 -2.85 -1.33 18.88
N THR A 57 -3.36 -1.02 20.08
CA THR A 57 -4.51 -1.71 20.67
C THR A 57 -5.81 -1.42 19.91
N ALA A 58 -5.93 -0.20 19.36
CA ALA A 58 -7.07 0.22 18.55
C ALA A 58 -7.05 -0.34 17.11
N LEU A 59 -5.95 -0.94 16.65
CA LEU A 59 -5.88 -1.65 15.36
C LEU A 59 -6.60 -3.00 15.44
N GLU A 60 -7.92 -2.99 15.30
CA GLU A 60 -8.72 -4.21 15.31
C GLU A 60 -8.39 -5.13 14.11
N PRO A 61 -8.38 -6.46 14.28
CA PRO A 61 -8.03 -7.40 13.20
C PRO A 61 -8.91 -7.29 11.95
N SER A 62 -10.16 -6.87 12.11
CA SER A 62 -11.13 -6.72 11.02
C SER A 62 -10.78 -5.60 10.02
N LEU A 63 -9.89 -4.67 10.38
CA LEU A 63 -9.39 -3.62 9.46
C LEU A 63 -8.57 -4.17 8.30
N PHE A 64 -8.06 -5.39 8.44
CA PHE A 64 -7.17 -6.01 7.46
C PHE A 64 -7.86 -7.12 6.66
N ARG A 65 -9.10 -7.50 7.02
CA ARG A 65 -9.82 -8.58 6.31
C ARG A 65 -10.65 -8.08 5.14
N PHE A 66 -11.07 -6.82 5.13
CA PHE A 66 -11.85 -6.23 4.04
C PHE A 66 -13.13 -7.01 3.64
N GLU A 67 -13.70 -7.82 4.54
CA GLU A 67 -14.84 -8.71 4.25
C GLU A 67 -16.11 -7.94 3.88
N LYS A 68 -16.28 -6.73 4.44
CA LYS A 68 -17.40 -5.84 4.13
C LYS A 68 -17.07 -4.91 2.96
N GLU A 69 -15.80 -4.54 2.87
CA GLU A 69 -15.24 -3.55 1.97
C GLU A 69 -15.15 -4.09 0.54
N GLU A 70 -14.67 -5.32 0.34
CA GLU A 70 -14.55 -5.94 -0.98
C GLU A 70 -15.87 -6.00 -1.76
N PRO A 71 -16.99 -6.54 -1.22
CA PRO A 71 -18.26 -6.53 -1.94
C PRO A 71 -18.89 -5.13 -2.05
N ALA A 72 -18.54 -4.19 -1.16
CA ALA A 72 -19.04 -2.82 -1.17
C ALA A 72 -18.24 -1.89 -2.09
N PHE A 73 -17.18 -2.38 -2.74
CA PHE A 73 -16.38 -1.61 -3.68
C PHE A 73 -17.11 -1.45 -5.03
N THR A 74 -18.20 -0.70 -4.99
CA THR A 74 -19.03 -0.30 -6.12
C THR A 74 -19.20 1.20 -6.11
N LYS A 75 -19.52 1.81 -7.27
CA LYS A 75 -19.83 3.26 -7.35
C LYS A 75 -20.87 3.71 -6.32
N LYS A 76 -21.84 2.84 -6.00
CA LYS A 76 -22.96 3.16 -5.11
C LYS A 76 -22.55 3.08 -3.64
N ASP A 77 -21.87 2.00 -3.26
CA ASP A 77 -21.69 1.65 -1.85
C ASP A 77 -20.31 2.04 -1.31
N TYR A 78 -19.33 2.30 -2.19
CA TYR A 78 -17.97 2.64 -1.82
C TYR A 78 -17.88 3.87 -0.91
N PRO A 79 -18.50 5.03 -1.20
CA PRO A 79 -18.35 6.22 -0.36
C PRO A 79 -18.78 5.99 1.10
N THR A 80 -19.93 5.34 1.29
CA THR A 80 -20.47 5.05 2.63
C THR A 80 -19.61 4.00 3.35
N CYS A 81 -19.19 2.96 2.64
CA CYS A 81 -18.34 1.92 3.20
C CYS A 81 -16.95 2.47 3.58
N PHE A 82 -16.38 3.31 2.73
CA PHE A 82 -15.12 4.00 2.98
C PHE A 82 -15.21 4.88 4.23
N ALA A 83 -16.27 5.67 4.39
CA ALA A 83 -16.46 6.49 5.60
C ALA A 83 -16.49 5.64 6.87
N ALA A 84 -17.16 4.48 6.84
CA ALA A 84 -17.19 3.55 7.96
C ALA A 84 -15.81 2.92 8.25
N TYR A 85 -15.07 2.52 7.22
CA TYR A 85 -13.69 2.02 7.35
C TYR A 85 -12.76 3.10 7.92
N SER A 86 -12.84 4.32 7.37
CA SER A 86 -12.08 5.49 7.79
C SER A 86 -12.34 5.83 9.25
N SER A 87 -13.59 5.74 9.72
CA SER A 87 -13.90 5.98 11.13
C SER A 87 -13.25 4.96 12.06
N ARG A 88 -13.13 3.69 11.64
CA ARG A 88 -12.52 2.61 12.44
C ARG A 88 -11.01 2.78 12.53
N LEU A 89 -10.33 2.96 11.39
CA LEU A 89 -8.89 3.21 11.38
C LEU A 89 -8.53 4.56 12.03
N GLY A 90 -9.41 5.56 11.89
CA GLY A 90 -9.26 6.86 12.53
C GLY A 90 -9.17 6.81 14.05
N ILE A 91 -9.75 5.80 14.72
CA ILE A 91 -9.59 5.63 16.18
C ILE A 91 -8.11 5.37 16.53
N ALA A 92 -7.45 4.49 15.77
CA ALA A 92 -6.04 4.18 15.97
C ALA A 92 -5.13 5.37 15.61
N LEU A 93 -5.43 6.08 14.51
CA LEU A 93 -4.68 7.28 14.13
C LEU A 93 -4.82 8.39 15.18
N ASN A 94 -6.03 8.65 15.69
CA ASN A 94 -6.23 9.65 16.74
C ASN A 94 -5.50 9.30 18.04
N ALA A 95 -5.40 8.01 18.38
CA ALA A 95 -4.62 7.56 19.53
C ALA A 95 -3.10 7.75 19.35
N LEU A 96 -2.62 7.81 18.10
CA LEU A 96 -1.24 8.11 17.74
C LEU A 96 -0.92 9.62 17.78
N HIS A 97 -1.92 10.50 17.90
CA HIS A 97 -1.72 11.95 17.81
C HIS A 97 -0.76 12.48 18.89
N GLY A 98 0.24 13.26 18.47
CA GLY A 98 1.36 13.69 19.30
C GLY A 98 2.47 12.63 19.46
N GLY A 99 2.43 11.56 18.64
CA GLY A 99 3.47 10.54 18.56
C GLY A 99 4.74 11.07 17.89
N THR A 100 5.85 10.40 18.18
CA THR A 100 7.15 10.69 17.55
C THR A 100 7.24 10.08 16.14
N GLU A 101 8.25 10.45 15.37
CA GLU A 101 8.55 9.79 14.09
C GLU A 101 8.80 8.27 14.28
N GLU A 102 9.48 7.88 15.35
CA GLU A 102 9.72 6.46 15.70
C GLU A 102 8.40 5.72 16.01
N ASP A 103 7.44 6.39 16.67
CA ASP A 103 6.11 5.83 16.89
C ASP A 103 5.36 5.63 15.56
N CYS A 104 5.47 6.58 14.62
CA CYS A 104 4.87 6.49 13.30
C CYS A 104 5.47 5.34 12.48
N GLU A 105 6.80 5.19 12.49
CA GLU A 105 7.49 4.08 11.85
C GLU A 105 7.06 2.73 12.46
N SER A 106 7.00 2.65 13.80
CA SER A 106 6.58 1.44 14.52
C SER A 106 5.13 1.08 14.20
N PHE A 107 4.24 2.08 14.11
CA PHE A 107 2.85 1.89 13.74
C PHE A 107 2.71 1.39 12.28
N ALA A 108 3.50 1.93 11.34
CA ALA A 108 3.55 1.44 9.96
C ALA A 108 4.03 -0.02 9.86
N HIS A 109 5.05 -0.40 10.65
CA HIS A 109 5.50 -1.79 10.75
C HIS A 109 4.41 -2.70 11.31
N ALA A 110 3.64 -2.26 12.29
CA ALA A 110 2.53 -3.02 12.83
C ALA A 110 1.42 -3.25 11.79
N ILE A 111 1.04 -2.21 11.03
CA ILE A 111 0.11 -2.33 9.87
C ILE A 111 0.64 -3.39 8.89
N MET A 112 1.91 -3.30 8.50
CA MET A 112 2.54 -4.26 7.59
C MET A 112 2.57 -5.69 8.15
N SER A 113 2.79 -5.85 9.45
CA SER A 113 2.75 -7.16 10.12
C SER A 113 1.33 -7.76 10.06
N ARG A 114 0.30 -6.97 10.35
CA ARG A 114 -1.10 -7.44 10.28
C ARG A 114 -1.51 -7.87 8.88
N ILE A 115 -1.07 -7.12 7.87
CA ILE A 115 -1.26 -7.49 6.46
C ILE A 115 -0.53 -8.79 6.13
N ALA A 116 0.72 -8.95 6.57
CA ALA A 116 1.49 -10.16 6.33
C ALA A 116 0.81 -11.39 6.95
N ASP A 117 0.33 -11.26 8.19
CA ASP A 117 -0.41 -12.30 8.89
C ASP A 117 -1.69 -12.68 8.12
N GLU A 118 -2.46 -11.68 7.67
CA GLU A 118 -3.68 -11.92 6.92
C GLU A 118 -3.42 -12.61 5.56
N LEU A 119 -2.37 -12.22 4.84
CA LEU A 119 -1.97 -12.89 3.60
C LEU A 119 -1.59 -14.36 3.86
N VAL A 120 -0.92 -14.66 4.98
CA VAL A 120 -0.62 -16.03 5.40
C VAL A 120 -1.90 -16.79 5.74
N THR A 121 -2.81 -16.21 6.52
CA THR A 121 -4.12 -16.80 6.87
C THR A 121 -4.95 -17.10 5.63
N ARG A 122 -4.90 -16.23 4.62
CA ARG A 122 -5.56 -16.41 3.31
C ARG A 122 -4.84 -17.38 2.37
N HIS A 123 -3.72 -17.97 2.81
CA HIS A 123 -2.89 -18.87 2.01
C HIS A 123 -2.38 -18.24 0.70
N VAL A 124 -2.16 -16.92 0.72
CA VAL A 124 -1.64 -16.16 -0.43
C VAL A 124 -0.11 -16.29 -0.47
N ARG A 125 0.38 -17.18 -1.33
CA ARG A 125 1.81 -17.52 -1.42
C ARG A 125 2.60 -16.75 -2.46
N SER A 126 1.91 -16.01 -3.34
CA SER A 126 2.54 -15.34 -4.47
C SER A 126 1.90 -13.98 -4.72
N SER A 127 2.74 -12.96 -4.91
CA SER A 127 2.31 -11.63 -5.33
C SER A 127 1.63 -11.62 -6.70
N ARG A 128 1.87 -12.64 -7.53
CA ARG A 128 1.24 -12.80 -8.85
C ARG A 128 -0.14 -13.45 -8.82
N SER A 129 -0.65 -13.80 -7.63
CA SER A 129 -1.95 -14.46 -7.52
C SER A 129 -3.10 -13.45 -7.56
N GLY A 130 -4.26 -13.87 -8.10
CA GLY A 130 -5.46 -13.02 -8.11
C GLY A 130 -5.94 -12.62 -6.71
N ALA A 131 -5.72 -13.48 -5.71
CA ALA A 131 -6.03 -13.17 -4.32
C ALA A 131 -5.12 -12.07 -3.74
N PHE A 132 -3.82 -12.09 -4.06
CA PHE A 132 -2.92 -11.00 -3.70
C PHE A 132 -3.34 -9.69 -4.36
N PHE A 133 -3.65 -9.74 -5.66
CA PHE A 133 -4.12 -8.58 -6.40
C PHE A 133 -5.39 -7.97 -5.78
N ALA A 134 -6.40 -8.79 -5.49
CA ALA A 134 -7.63 -8.31 -4.85
C ALA A 134 -7.35 -7.66 -3.49
N TYR A 135 -6.47 -8.27 -2.69
CA TYR A 135 -6.06 -7.73 -1.40
C TYR A 135 -5.27 -6.41 -1.52
N ARG A 136 -4.33 -6.34 -2.45
CA ARG A 136 -3.60 -5.11 -2.79
C ARG A 136 -4.57 -4.00 -3.19
N MET A 137 -5.61 -4.35 -3.96
CA MET A 137 -6.64 -3.40 -4.34
C MET A 137 -7.40 -2.86 -3.12
N MET A 138 -7.72 -3.71 -2.14
CA MET A 138 -8.38 -3.27 -0.91
C MET A 138 -7.50 -2.32 -0.09
N ILE A 139 -6.19 -2.59 0.01
CA ILE A 139 -5.24 -1.65 0.62
C ILE A 139 -5.27 -0.30 -0.13
N THR A 140 -5.22 -0.36 -1.46
CA THR A 140 -5.15 0.83 -2.33
C THR A 140 -6.39 1.73 -2.18
N VAL A 141 -7.57 1.15 -2.02
CA VAL A 141 -8.84 1.91 -2.04
C VAL A 141 -9.44 2.19 -0.67
N TYR A 142 -8.93 1.55 0.39
CA TYR A 142 -9.39 1.76 1.76
C TYR A 142 -8.26 2.23 2.68
N LEU A 143 -7.16 1.50 2.79
CA LEU A 143 -6.09 1.84 3.73
C LEU A 143 -5.34 3.11 3.31
N LEU A 144 -4.85 3.17 2.07
CA LEU A 144 -4.05 4.31 1.60
C LEU A 144 -4.82 5.64 1.63
N PRO A 145 -6.09 5.72 1.18
CA PRO A 145 -6.80 6.99 1.20
C PRO A 145 -7.10 7.48 2.61
N VAL A 146 -7.31 6.58 3.58
CA VAL A 146 -7.48 7.00 4.98
C VAL A 146 -6.19 7.59 5.53
N LEU A 147 -5.03 6.98 5.25
CA LEU A 147 -3.74 7.52 5.69
C LEU A 147 -3.43 8.85 4.97
N HIS A 148 -3.74 8.95 3.69
CA HIS A 148 -3.48 10.14 2.87
C HIS A 148 -4.36 11.34 3.24
N ASP A 149 -5.66 11.12 3.44
CA ASP A 149 -6.64 12.21 3.68
C ASP A 149 -6.88 12.47 5.18
N SER A 150 -6.15 11.79 6.07
CA SER A 150 -6.34 11.90 7.51
C SER A 150 -6.08 13.33 8.00
N PRO A 151 -6.92 13.87 8.91
CA PRO A 151 -6.64 15.14 9.58
C PRO A 151 -5.56 15.00 10.67
N VAL A 152 -5.16 13.77 11.04
CA VAL A 152 -4.11 13.51 12.02
C VAL A 152 -2.74 13.70 11.34
N PRO A 153 -1.88 14.64 11.78
CA PRO A 153 -0.59 14.91 11.15
C PRO A 153 0.31 13.68 11.01
N GLU A 154 0.29 12.80 12.01
CA GLU A 154 1.09 11.56 12.08
C GLU A 154 0.70 10.52 11.02
N ALA A 155 -0.45 10.67 10.34
CA ALA A 155 -0.83 9.75 9.27
C ALA A 155 0.06 9.86 8.03
N SER A 156 0.61 11.05 7.74
CA SER A 156 1.54 11.25 6.62
C SER A 156 2.85 10.48 6.80
N PRO A 157 3.60 10.61 7.92
CA PRO A 157 4.81 9.81 8.12
C PRO A 157 4.53 8.31 8.25
N VAL A 158 3.35 7.92 8.76
CA VAL A 158 2.89 6.52 8.72
C VAL A 158 2.72 6.04 7.27
N LEU A 159 2.07 6.82 6.40
CA LEU A 159 1.89 6.50 4.99
C LEU A 159 3.22 6.34 4.27
N GLU A 160 4.14 7.30 4.44
CA GLU A 160 5.47 7.28 3.83
C GLU A 160 6.26 6.03 4.26
N SER A 161 6.27 5.74 5.56
CA SER A 161 6.93 4.56 6.12
C SER A 161 6.29 3.26 5.61
N PHE A 162 4.95 3.20 5.58
CA PHE A 162 4.21 2.05 5.07
C PHE A 162 4.54 1.77 3.60
N LEU A 163 4.51 2.80 2.74
CA LEU A 163 4.81 2.67 1.32
C LEU A 163 6.25 2.22 1.09
N LYS A 164 7.21 2.76 1.85
CA LYS A 164 8.61 2.32 1.81
C LYS A 164 8.76 0.84 2.14
N ILE A 165 8.12 0.37 3.22
CA ILE A 165 8.17 -1.04 3.64
C ILE A 165 7.49 -1.94 2.59
N TRP A 166 6.31 -1.55 2.12
CA TRP A 166 5.58 -2.30 1.09
C TRP A 166 6.38 -2.42 -0.20
N ASN A 167 6.83 -1.30 -0.76
CA ASN A 167 7.52 -1.26 -2.06
C ASN A 167 8.88 -1.96 -2.00
N SER A 168 9.56 -1.95 -0.85
CA SER A 168 10.76 -2.78 -0.65
C SER A 168 10.44 -4.28 -0.61
N ARG A 169 9.29 -4.68 -0.08
CA ARG A 169 8.88 -6.08 0.05
C ARG A 169 8.27 -6.63 -1.25
N TYR A 170 7.56 -5.80 -2.00
CA TYR A 170 6.82 -6.16 -3.21
C TYR A 170 7.18 -5.22 -4.38
N PRO A 171 8.45 -5.24 -4.86
CA PRO A 171 8.92 -4.29 -5.88
C PRO A 171 8.21 -4.42 -7.24
N GLU A 172 7.61 -5.59 -7.53
CA GLU A 172 6.85 -5.82 -8.76
C GLU A 172 5.37 -5.40 -8.65
N GLU A 173 4.89 -5.09 -7.45
CA GLU A 173 3.49 -4.76 -7.15
C GLU A 173 3.47 -3.51 -6.24
N PRO A 174 3.99 -2.36 -6.72
CA PRO A 174 4.12 -1.18 -5.89
C PRO A 174 2.76 -0.66 -5.43
N LEU A 175 2.78 0.08 -4.34
CA LEU A 175 1.70 0.96 -3.92
C LEU A 175 2.17 2.40 -3.96
N ASN A 176 1.22 3.28 -4.23
CA ASN A 176 1.45 4.72 -4.32
C ASN A 176 0.38 5.44 -3.50
N ALA A 177 0.75 6.56 -2.90
CA ALA A 177 -0.18 7.39 -2.16
C ALA A 177 -1.35 7.81 -3.05
N VAL A 178 -2.57 7.65 -2.56
CA VAL A 178 -3.79 7.99 -3.30
C VAL A 178 -4.89 8.39 -2.32
N GLY A 179 -5.50 9.55 -2.56
CA GLY A 179 -6.63 10.04 -1.78
C GLY A 179 -7.99 9.53 -2.27
N PHE A 180 -9.01 9.68 -1.43
CA PHE A 180 -10.36 9.19 -1.62
C PHE A 180 -10.99 9.77 -2.88
N ASP A 181 -10.83 11.07 -3.11
CA ASP A 181 -11.42 11.75 -4.26
C ASP A 181 -10.94 11.16 -5.60
N LYS A 182 -9.68 10.73 -5.66
CA LYS A 182 -9.14 10.08 -6.87
C LYS A 182 -9.80 8.73 -7.12
N ILE A 183 -9.95 7.90 -6.08
CA ILE A 183 -10.66 6.61 -6.19
C ILE A 183 -12.13 6.84 -6.55
N ASN A 184 -12.79 7.78 -5.87
CA ASN A 184 -14.21 8.06 -6.01
C ASN A 184 -14.55 8.70 -7.36
N THR A 185 -13.62 9.41 -8.00
CA THR A 185 -13.80 9.91 -9.37
C THR A 185 -13.44 8.88 -10.44
N GLY A 186 -12.69 7.82 -10.10
CA GLY A 186 -12.31 6.71 -10.97
C GLY A 186 -13.49 5.91 -11.55
N TRP A 187 -14.70 6.03 -11.00
CA TRP A 187 -15.89 5.38 -11.57
C TRP A 187 -16.38 5.98 -12.90
N ARG A 188 -15.76 7.06 -13.41
CA ARG A 188 -16.10 7.68 -14.69
C ARG A 188 -15.68 6.79 -15.87
N LYS A 189 -16.61 5.99 -16.36
CA LYS A 189 -16.44 5.03 -17.48
C LYS A 189 -16.41 5.68 -18.86
N HIS A 190 -15.43 6.53 -19.15
CA HIS A 190 -15.24 7.03 -20.52
C HIS A 190 -13.82 6.79 -21.02
N GLY A 191 -13.70 6.08 -22.15
CA GLY A 191 -12.46 5.92 -22.89
C GLY A 191 -11.49 4.85 -22.34
N CYS A 192 -10.45 4.56 -23.13
CA CYS A 192 -9.25 3.85 -22.68
C CYS A 192 -8.11 4.87 -22.66
N TYR A 193 -7.87 5.57 -21.55
CA TYR A 193 -6.92 6.69 -21.45
C TYR A 193 -5.58 6.40 -22.14
N ILE A 194 -4.86 5.38 -21.68
CA ILE A 194 -3.53 5.00 -22.24
C ILE A 194 -3.64 4.60 -23.72
N THR A 195 -4.60 3.74 -24.09
CA THR A 195 -4.75 3.29 -25.49
C THR A 195 -5.13 4.44 -26.41
N THR A 196 -5.96 5.38 -25.94
CA THR A 196 -6.39 6.56 -26.69
C THR A 196 -5.19 7.46 -26.93
N ALA A 197 -4.40 7.75 -25.90
CA ALA A 197 -3.16 8.54 -26.04
C ALA A 197 -2.16 7.89 -27.02
N VAL A 198 -1.99 6.56 -26.93
CA VAL A 198 -1.13 5.80 -27.87
C VAL A 198 -1.66 5.91 -29.30
N CYS A 199 -2.93 5.63 -29.56
CA CYS A 199 -3.51 5.72 -30.91
C CYS A 199 -3.43 7.14 -31.47
N HIS A 200 -3.71 8.16 -30.65
CA HIS A 200 -3.60 9.55 -31.05
C HIS A 200 -2.16 9.96 -31.40
N SER A 201 -1.16 9.47 -30.65
CA SER A 201 0.27 9.69 -30.97
C SER A 201 0.66 9.14 -32.35
N LEU A 202 -0.04 8.12 -32.83
CA LEU A 202 0.13 7.51 -34.15
C LEU A 202 -0.79 8.12 -35.22
N ARG A 203 -1.48 9.23 -34.90
CA ARG A 203 -2.45 9.91 -35.77
C ARG A 203 -3.61 9.03 -36.23
N LYS A 204 -3.99 8.03 -35.42
CA LYS A 204 -5.19 7.21 -35.65
C LYS A 204 -6.43 7.93 -35.13
N PRO A 205 -7.61 7.74 -35.76
CA PRO A 205 -8.86 8.32 -35.27
C PRO A 205 -9.39 7.58 -34.03
N ASP A 206 -10.25 8.23 -33.25
CA ASP A 206 -10.85 7.68 -32.00
C ASP A 206 -11.80 6.49 -32.22
N ASN A 207 -12.16 6.20 -33.47
CA ASN A 207 -12.95 5.04 -33.85
C ASN A 207 -12.09 3.96 -34.54
N CYS A 208 -10.76 4.01 -34.43
CA CYS A 208 -9.90 2.98 -35.00
C CYS A 208 -10.18 1.60 -34.38
N ASP A 209 -9.94 0.56 -35.18
CA ASP A 209 -10.24 -0.82 -34.80
C ASP A 209 -9.52 -1.25 -33.52
N GLU A 210 -8.28 -0.79 -33.32
CA GLU A 210 -7.47 -1.18 -32.16
C GLU A 210 -8.06 -0.66 -30.85
N LEU A 211 -8.51 0.60 -30.86
CA LEU A 211 -9.14 1.21 -29.70
C LEU A 211 -10.49 0.56 -29.40
N GLN A 212 -11.30 0.27 -30.42
CA GLN A 212 -12.59 -0.41 -30.25
C GLN A 212 -12.43 -1.87 -29.81
N THR A 213 -11.38 -2.55 -30.28
CA THR A 213 -11.05 -3.91 -29.87
C THR A 213 -10.70 -3.96 -28.38
N LEU A 214 -9.83 -3.07 -27.90
CA LEU A 214 -9.44 -3.05 -26.48
C LEU A 214 -10.55 -2.54 -25.56
N ARG A 215 -11.38 -1.60 -26.02
CA ARG A 215 -12.60 -1.19 -25.30
C ARG A 215 -13.54 -2.38 -25.09
N ARG A 216 -13.85 -3.14 -26.14
CA ARG A 216 -14.69 -4.35 -26.04
C ARG A 216 -14.05 -5.44 -25.17
N PHE A 217 -12.74 -5.66 -25.30
CA PHE A 217 -12.02 -6.58 -24.43
C PHE A 217 -12.21 -6.24 -22.95
N ARG A 218 -11.98 -4.97 -22.58
CA ARG A 218 -12.09 -4.49 -21.20
C ARG A 218 -13.54 -4.46 -20.71
N ASP A 219 -14.41 -3.76 -21.43
CA ASP A 219 -15.77 -3.44 -20.98
C ASP A 219 -16.75 -4.60 -21.21
N SER A 220 -16.33 -5.69 -21.86
CA SER A 220 -17.15 -6.88 -22.03
C SER A 220 -16.46 -8.14 -21.50
N TRP A 221 -15.32 -8.55 -22.06
CA TRP A 221 -14.72 -9.84 -21.66
C TRP A 221 -14.08 -9.78 -20.26
N LEU A 222 -13.30 -8.74 -19.97
CA LEU A 222 -12.55 -8.62 -18.72
C LEU A 222 -13.47 -8.50 -17.50
N LEU A 223 -14.55 -7.73 -17.60
CA LEU A 223 -15.52 -7.58 -16.50
C LEU A 223 -16.12 -8.91 -16.01
N HIS A 224 -16.20 -9.93 -16.88
CA HIS A 224 -16.74 -11.25 -16.54
C HIS A 224 -15.67 -12.24 -16.03
N GLN A 225 -14.41 -11.80 -15.92
CA GLN A 225 -13.35 -12.63 -15.34
C GLN A 225 -13.31 -12.50 -13.81
N PRO A 226 -12.80 -13.52 -13.09
CA PRO A 226 -12.51 -13.40 -11.66
C PRO A 226 -11.60 -12.20 -11.39
N GLY A 227 -12.03 -11.28 -10.50
CA GLY A 227 -11.29 -10.04 -10.19
C GLY A 227 -11.28 -8.99 -11.32
N GLY A 228 -11.97 -9.24 -12.44
CA GLY A 228 -11.97 -8.38 -13.61
C GLY A 228 -12.49 -6.97 -13.35
N HIS A 229 -13.51 -6.84 -12.51
CA HIS A 229 -14.04 -5.53 -12.09
C HIS A 229 -12.99 -4.68 -11.35
N LEU A 230 -12.13 -5.30 -10.52
CA LEU A 230 -11.04 -4.63 -9.82
C LEU A 230 -9.96 -4.14 -10.81
N LEU A 231 -9.56 -4.98 -11.77
CA LEU A 231 -8.60 -4.60 -12.81
C LEU A 231 -9.10 -3.43 -13.67
N VAL A 232 -10.37 -3.45 -14.04
CA VAL A 232 -10.99 -2.33 -14.78
C VAL A 232 -10.99 -1.06 -13.94
N GLN A 233 -11.29 -1.18 -12.64
CA GLN A 233 -11.36 -0.02 -11.76
C GLN A 233 -9.98 0.56 -11.43
N GLU A 234 -8.98 -0.28 -11.21
CA GLU A 234 -7.58 0.12 -11.07
C GLU A 234 -7.12 0.92 -12.30
N TYR A 235 -7.39 0.39 -13.50
CA TYR A 235 -7.10 1.08 -14.74
C TYR A 235 -7.74 2.48 -14.78
N TYR A 236 -9.04 2.59 -14.49
CA TYR A 236 -9.71 3.89 -14.54
C TYR A 236 -9.26 4.87 -13.45
N THR A 237 -8.72 4.36 -12.36
CA THR A 237 -8.16 5.16 -11.26
C THR A 237 -6.82 5.77 -11.66
N PHE A 238 -5.93 4.96 -12.24
CA PHE A 238 -4.53 5.33 -12.44
C PHE A 238 -4.16 5.73 -13.87
N ALA A 239 -4.80 5.16 -14.89
CA ALA A 239 -4.48 5.41 -16.30
C ALA A 239 -4.55 6.90 -16.71
N PRO A 240 -5.48 7.73 -16.20
CA PRO A 240 -5.47 9.17 -16.49
C PRO A 240 -4.18 9.85 -16.03
N THR A 241 -3.78 9.64 -14.77
CA THR A 241 -2.56 10.23 -14.20
C THR A 241 -1.31 9.77 -14.95
N ILE A 242 -1.25 8.48 -15.28
CA ILE A 242 -0.14 7.91 -16.06
C ILE A 242 -0.07 8.56 -17.45
N ALA A 243 -1.21 8.70 -18.14
CA ALA A 243 -1.24 9.32 -19.45
C ALA A 243 -0.79 10.79 -19.40
N GLU A 244 -1.26 11.55 -18.42
CA GLU A 244 -0.83 12.94 -18.17
C GLU A 244 0.67 13.05 -17.90
N ALA A 245 1.23 12.14 -17.09
CA ALA A 245 2.66 12.09 -16.80
C ALA A 245 3.50 11.78 -18.05
N ILE A 246 3.04 10.85 -18.90
CA ILE A 246 3.70 10.57 -20.18
C ILE A 246 3.63 11.79 -21.10
N ASP A 247 2.47 12.45 -21.20
CA ASP A 247 2.26 13.62 -22.06
C ASP A 247 3.15 14.80 -21.66
N ALA A 248 3.40 14.98 -20.36
CA ALA A 248 4.30 15.99 -19.83
C ALA A 248 5.79 15.69 -20.07
N SER A 249 6.14 14.45 -20.43
CA SER A 249 7.53 14.05 -20.64
C SER A 249 8.08 14.48 -22.02
N PRO A 250 9.33 14.97 -22.10
CA PRO A 250 10.01 15.19 -23.38
C PRO A 250 10.11 13.92 -24.25
N SER A 251 10.11 12.73 -23.63
CA SER A 251 10.21 11.44 -24.34
C SER A 251 8.86 10.85 -24.74
N ARG A 252 7.74 11.59 -24.62
CA ARG A 252 6.36 11.09 -24.85
C ARG A 252 6.20 10.28 -26.14
N ALA A 253 6.77 10.75 -27.25
CA ALA A 253 6.65 10.10 -28.55
C ALA A 253 7.32 8.72 -28.56
N GLN A 254 8.49 8.59 -27.94
CA GLN A 254 9.18 7.32 -27.80
C GLN A 254 8.43 6.38 -26.85
N THR A 255 7.93 6.91 -25.73
CA THR A 255 7.15 6.13 -24.76
C THR A 255 5.89 5.55 -25.41
N TYR A 256 5.08 6.36 -26.09
CA TYR A 256 3.86 5.85 -26.74
C TYR A 256 4.14 4.87 -27.87
N ARG A 257 5.22 5.09 -28.63
CA ARG A 257 5.67 4.13 -29.64
C ARG A 257 6.05 2.79 -29.00
N SER A 258 6.79 2.81 -27.90
CA SER A 258 7.16 1.61 -27.15
C SER A 258 5.92 0.87 -26.62
N LEU A 259 4.96 1.61 -26.04
CA LEU A 259 3.70 1.04 -25.57
C LEU A 259 2.89 0.41 -26.70
N TRP A 260 2.87 1.03 -27.89
CA TRP A 260 2.25 0.46 -29.07
C TRP A 260 2.87 -0.88 -29.44
N GLU A 261 4.19 -0.90 -29.64
CA GLU A 261 4.94 -2.05 -30.16
C GLU A 261 4.96 -3.22 -29.18
N GLN A 262 5.06 -2.95 -27.88
CA GLN A 262 5.30 -3.98 -26.86
C GLN A 262 4.02 -4.46 -26.17
N ALA A 263 2.98 -3.62 -26.10
CA ALA A 263 1.78 -3.89 -25.33
C ALA A 263 0.48 -3.80 -26.15
N ILE A 264 0.14 -2.61 -26.65
CA ILE A 264 -1.18 -2.33 -27.24
C ILE A 264 -1.43 -3.16 -28.50
N PHE A 265 -0.52 -3.12 -29.47
CA PHE A 265 -0.72 -3.86 -30.73
C PHE A 265 -0.71 -5.37 -30.52
N PRO A 266 0.23 -5.96 -29.75
CA PRO A 266 0.15 -7.39 -29.41
C PRO A 266 -1.14 -7.78 -28.65
N CYS A 267 -1.66 -6.94 -27.76
CA CYS A 267 -2.96 -7.17 -27.12
C CYS A 267 -4.10 -7.24 -28.14
N VAL A 268 -4.14 -6.31 -29.10
CA VAL A 268 -5.15 -6.33 -30.19
C VAL A 268 -5.07 -7.62 -30.99
N GLN A 269 -3.86 -8.05 -31.38
CA GLN A 269 -3.65 -9.30 -32.10
C GLN A 269 -4.09 -10.53 -31.29
N ASP A 270 -3.88 -10.51 -29.97
CA ASP A 270 -4.34 -11.58 -29.09
C ASP A 270 -5.88 -11.63 -29.01
N VAL A 271 -6.55 -10.48 -28.90
CA VAL A 271 -8.03 -10.42 -28.87
C VAL A 271 -8.62 -10.89 -30.20
N HIS A 272 -8.09 -10.42 -31.33
CA HIS A 272 -8.55 -10.84 -32.67
C HIS A 272 -8.43 -12.35 -32.88
N ALA A 273 -7.40 -12.97 -32.31
CA ALA A 273 -7.19 -14.41 -32.38
C ALA A 273 -7.87 -15.21 -31.25
N GLY A 274 -8.74 -14.57 -30.46
CA GLY A 274 -9.46 -15.21 -29.35
C GLY A 274 -8.60 -15.56 -28.13
N ARG A 275 -7.34 -15.10 -28.06
CA ARG A 275 -6.39 -15.34 -26.97
C ARG A 275 -6.53 -14.33 -25.83
N ASN A 276 -7.76 -14.16 -25.33
CA ASN A 276 -8.08 -13.13 -24.32
C ASN A 276 -7.29 -13.27 -23.01
N ALA A 277 -6.99 -14.50 -22.56
CA ALA A 277 -6.17 -14.71 -21.36
C ALA A 277 -4.73 -14.19 -21.52
N ARG A 278 -4.17 -14.29 -22.74
CA ARG A 278 -2.84 -13.74 -23.05
C ARG A 278 -2.87 -12.22 -23.12
N CYS A 279 -3.94 -11.66 -23.70
CA CYS A 279 -4.20 -10.22 -23.67
C CYS A 279 -4.28 -9.70 -22.23
N LEU A 280 -5.01 -10.39 -21.35
CA LEU A 280 -5.11 -10.04 -19.93
C LEU A 280 -3.72 -9.99 -19.26
N GLN A 281 -2.92 -11.05 -19.41
CA GLN A 281 -1.57 -11.08 -18.82
C GLN A 281 -0.71 -9.90 -19.29
N ARG A 282 -0.75 -9.59 -20.59
CA ARG A 282 -0.01 -8.47 -21.17
C ARG A 282 -0.53 -7.11 -20.67
N TYR A 283 -1.84 -6.97 -20.60
CA TYR A 283 -2.51 -5.76 -20.12
C TYR A 283 -2.13 -5.45 -18.66
N THR A 284 -2.19 -6.47 -17.78
CA THR A 284 -1.79 -6.32 -16.37
C THR A 284 -0.31 -6.01 -16.23
N CYS A 285 0.56 -6.69 -16.99
CA CYS A 285 2.00 -6.42 -16.97
C CYS A 285 2.33 -4.98 -17.41
N MET A 286 1.66 -4.50 -18.47
CA MET A 286 1.79 -3.12 -18.92
C MET A 286 1.39 -2.13 -17.83
N MET A 287 0.24 -2.34 -17.18
CA MET A 287 -0.22 -1.45 -16.11
C MET A 287 0.75 -1.41 -14.93
N LEU A 288 1.17 -2.57 -14.40
CA LEU A 288 2.14 -2.64 -13.31
C LEU A 288 3.48 -1.98 -13.66
N HIS A 289 3.94 -2.11 -14.91
CA HIS A 289 5.14 -1.42 -15.36
C HIS A 289 4.95 0.11 -15.39
N LEU A 290 3.81 0.58 -15.88
CA LEU A 290 3.50 2.01 -15.93
C LEU A 290 3.33 2.62 -14.54
N GLU A 291 2.67 1.93 -13.61
CA GLU A 291 2.53 2.37 -12.23
C GLU A 291 3.90 2.53 -11.56
N ARG A 292 4.80 1.54 -11.71
CA ARG A 292 6.22 1.62 -11.26
C ARG A 292 7.05 2.71 -11.93
N THR A 293 6.62 3.23 -13.05
CA THR A 293 7.41 4.22 -13.81
C THR A 293 6.93 5.64 -13.54
N TYR A 294 5.63 5.82 -13.29
CA TYR A 294 5.00 7.14 -13.27
C TYR A 294 4.31 7.50 -11.96
N LEU A 295 4.07 6.54 -11.06
CA LEU A 295 3.35 6.79 -9.81
C LEU A 295 4.18 6.55 -8.55
N SER A 296 5.32 5.86 -8.68
CA SER A 296 6.24 5.51 -7.59
C SER A 296 7.40 6.48 -7.43
#